data_AF-A3ITZ7-F1
#
_entry.id   AF-A3ITZ7-F1
#
_cell.length_a   1.000
_cell.length_b   1.000
_cell.length_c   1.000
_cell.angle_alpha   90.00
_cell.angle_beta   90.00
_cell.angle_gamma   90.00
#
_symmetry.space_group_name_H-M   'P 1'
#
loop_
_entity.id
_entity.type
_entity.pdbx_description
1 polymer ?
#
loop_
_entity_poly.entity_id
_entity_poly.type
_entity_poly.pdbx_seq_one_letter_code
_entity_poly.pdbx_strand_id
1 'polypeptide(L)' 'MVAVLNNKKMATKKPRVVFYVSEQTKSKLEKLAAHHKRSVSNFVEVLVEEAIEKAEEEGHLKDD' A
#
# COMPACT_ATOMS: atom_id res chain seq x y z
N MET A 1 24.39 -30.59 12.41
CA MET A 1 23.00 -30.12 12.61
C MET A 1 22.77 -29.03 11.56
N VAL A 2 22.09 -29.35 10.45
CA VAL A 2 21.89 -28.41 9.34
C VAL A 2 20.55 -27.72 9.53
N ALA A 3 20.57 -26.42 9.79
CA ALA A 3 19.35 -25.62 9.82
C ALA A 3 18.91 -25.33 8.37
N VAL A 4 17.91 -26.08 7.90
CA VAL A 4 17.20 -25.76 6.66
C VAL A 4 16.30 -24.55 6.94
N LEU A 5 16.73 -23.36 6.52
CA LEU A 5 15.90 -22.16 6.52
C LEU A 5 14.84 -22.30 5.44
N ASN A 6 13.68 -22.82 5.84
CA ASN A 6 12.50 -22.90 5.00
C ASN A 6 11.97 -21.47 4.78
N ASN A 7 12.44 -20.80 3.72
CA ASN A 7 11.97 -19.48 3.33
C ASN A 7 10.57 -19.57 2.70
N LYS A 8 9.57 -19.85 3.54
CA LYS A 8 8.16 -19.88 3.16
C LYS A 8 7.73 -18.44 2.88
N LYS A 9 7.95 -17.97 1.65
CA LYS A 9 7.42 -16.70 1.15
C LYS A 9 5.93 -16.69 1.44
N MET A 10 5.48 -15.89 2.41
CA MET A 10 4.07 -15.57 2.53
C MET A 10 3.71 -14.72 1.31
N ALA A 11 3.40 -15.38 0.20
CA ALA A 11 2.84 -14.72 -0.96
C ALA A 11 1.50 -14.13 -0.51
N THR A 12 1.43 -12.79 -0.47
CA THR A 12 0.16 -12.12 -0.28
C THR A 12 -0.75 -12.51 -1.45
N LYS A 13 -1.99 -12.92 -1.15
CA LYS A 13 -3.01 -13.19 -2.17
C LYS A 13 -3.66 -11.89 -2.68
N LYS A 14 -3.30 -10.73 -2.11
CA LYS A 14 -3.86 -9.44 -2.50
C LYS A 14 -3.38 -9.06 -3.92
N PRO A 15 -4.26 -8.49 -4.77
CA PRO A 15 -3.86 -7.87 -6.04
C PRO A 15 -2.74 -6.86 -5.82
N ARG A 16 -1.79 -6.80 -6.76
CA ARG A 16 -0.61 -5.93 -6.64
C ARG A 16 -0.71 -4.76 -7.63
N VAL A 17 -0.61 -3.55 -7.11
CA VAL A 17 -0.41 -2.33 -7.89
C VAL A 17 1.05 -1.88 -7.75
N VAL A 18 1.70 -1.51 -8.86
CA VAL A 18 3.08 -1.01 -8.89
C VAL A 18 3.12 0.30 -9.66
N PHE A 19 3.77 1.30 -9.08
CA PHE A 19 3.98 2.60 -9.72
C PHE A 19 5.36 3.14 -9.32
N TYR A 20 5.89 4.02 -10.16
CA TYR A 20 7.16 4.70 -9.92
C TYR A 20 6.89 6.09 -9.35
N VAL A 21 7.71 6.50 -8.39
CA VAL A 21 7.67 7.84 -7.78
C VAL A 21 9.08 8.39 -7.68
N SER A 22 9.20 9.71 -7.54
CA SER A 22 10.48 10.33 -7.23
C SER A 22 11.00 9.87 -5.87
N GLU A 23 12.32 9.93 -5.68
CA GLU A 23 12.96 9.62 -4.40
C GLU A 23 12.44 10.49 -3.25
N GLN A 24 12.19 11.77 -3.54
CA GLN A 24 11.64 12.70 -2.58
C GLN A 24 10.24 12.27 -2.10
N THR A 25 9.37 11.85 -3.02
CA THR A 25 8.03 11.37 -2.69
C THR A 25 8.09 10.09 -1.88
N LYS A 26 8.95 9.14 -2.27
CA LYS A 26 9.16 7.90 -1.50
C LYS A 26 9.62 8.18 -0.07
N SER A 27 10.60 9.06 0.11
CA SER A 27 11.11 9.42 1.44
C SER A 27 10.04 10.08 2.32
N LYS A 28 9.20 10.96 1.75
CA LYS A 28 8.07 11.56 2.47
C LYS A 28 7.03 10.52 2.85
N LEU A 29 6.70 9.59 1.95
CA LEU A 29 5.76 8.51 2.19
C LEU A 29 6.21 7.59 3.32
N GLU A 30 7.49 7.20 3.34
CA GLU A 30 8.06 6.36 4.42
C GLU A 30 7.98 7.04 5.78
N LYS A 31 8.31 8.34 5.85
CA LYS A 31 8.19 9.14 7.09
C LYS A 31 6.74 9.24 7.56
N LEU A 32 5.81 9.47 6.63
CA LEU A 32 4.39 9.58 6.94
C LEU A 32 3.84 8.24 7.44
N ALA A 33 4.15 7.12 6.78
CA ALA A 33 3.75 5.79 7.23
C ALA A 33 4.27 5.49 8.65
N ALA A 34 5.53 5.84 8.94
CA ALA A 34 6.14 5.69 10.26
C ALA A 34 5.42 6.52 11.34
N HIS A 35 5.05 7.77 11.03
CA HIS A 35 4.26 8.62 11.92
C HIS A 35 2.90 7.99 12.27
N HIS A 36 2.27 7.32 11.31
CA HIS A 36 1.02 6.57 11.50
C HIS A 36 1.21 5.17 12.11
N LYS A 37 2.44 4.79 12.51
CA LYS A 37 2.79 3.47 13.06
C LYS A 37 2.36 2.30 12.17
N ARG A 38 2.44 2.48 10.85
CA ARG A 38 2.02 1.49 9.84
C ARG A 38 3.15 1.21 8.84
N SER A 39 3.10 0.05 8.19
CA SER A 39 3.94 -0.21 7.01
C SER A 39 3.49 0.70 5.86
N VAL A 40 4.40 0.97 4.91
CA VAL A 40 4.06 1.77 3.71
C VAL A 40 2.89 1.16 2.96
N SER A 41 2.88 -0.17 2.77
CA SER A 41 1.79 -0.86 2.06
C SER A 41 0.44 -0.70 2.74
N ASN A 42 0.35 -0.90 4.06
CA ASN A 42 -0.91 -0.74 4.78
C ASN A 42 -1.34 0.73 4.86
N PHE A 43 -0.39 1.65 4.95
CA PHE A 43 -0.69 3.07 4.97
C PHE A 43 -1.25 3.54 3.61
N VAL A 44 -0.64 3.11 2.51
CA VAL A 44 -1.13 3.39 1.16
C VAL A 44 -2.48 2.73 0.89
N GLU A 45 -2.71 1.51 1.38
CA GLU A 45 -4.01 0.83 1.27
C GLU A 45 -5.13 1.72 1.84
N VAL A 46 -4.95 2.27 3.04
CA VAL A 46 -5.91 3.18 3.67
C VAL A 46 -6.09 4.47 2.87
N LEU A 47 -5.01 5.09 2.39
CA LEU A 47 -5.12 6.32 1.59
C LEU A 47 -5.86 6.10 0.27
N VAL A 48 -5.70 4.92 -0.33
CA VAL A 48 -6.40 4.54 -1.57
C VAL A 48 -7.87 4.28 -1.29
N GLU A 49 -8.20 3.57 -0.21
CA GLU A 49 -9.59 3.34 0.22
C GLU A 49 -10.31 4.67 0.47
N GLU A 50 -9.73 5.58 1.25
CA GLU A 50 -10.30 6.91 1.52
C GLU A 50 -10.51 7.74 0.23
N ALA A 51 -9.58 7.64 -0.72
CA ALA A 51 -9.69 8.33 -2.01
C ALA A 51 -10.80 7.74 -2.90
N ILE A 52 -10.98 6.42 -2.87
CA ILE A 52 -12.06 5.74 -3.59
C ILE A 52 -13.41 6.11 -2.99
N GLU A 53 -13.57 6.01 -1.67
CA GLU A 53 -14.81 6.38 -0.97
C GLU A 53 -15.24 7.81 -1.34
N LYS A 54 -14.29 8.74 -1.29
CA LYS A 54 -14.55 10.13 -1.70
C LYS A 54 -14.98 10.26 -3.17
N ALA A 55 -14.34 9.51 -4.07
CA ALA A 55 -14.69 9.52 -5.49
C ALA A 55 -16.06 8.87 -5.77
N GLU A 56 -16.47 7.87 -4.97
CA GLU A 56 -17.81 7.29 -5.01
C GLU A 56 -18.87 8.31 -4.56
N GLU A 57 -18.61 9.02 -3.46
CA GLU A 57 -19.48 10.09 -2.94
C GLU A 57 -19.65 11.24 -3.94
N GLU A 58 -18.56 11.64 -4.60
CA GLU A 58 -18.56 12.69 -5.63
C GLU A 58 -19.17 12.21 -6.97
N GLY A 59 -19.47 10.91 -7.09
CA GLY A 59 -20.06 10.31 -8.28
C GLY A 59 -19.09 10.15 -9.45
N HIS A 60 -17.78 10.24 -9.21
CA HIS A 60 -16.73 10.04 -10.21
C HIS A 60 -16.55 8.57 -10.61
N LEU A 61 -17.01 7.64 -9.77
CA LEU A 61 -16.94 6.19 -9.98
C LEU A 61 -18.32 5.58 -10.30
N LYS A 62 -19.29 6.37 -10.79
CA LYS A 62 -20.52 5.79 -11.33
C LYS A 62 -20.18 4.97 -12.56
N ASP A 63 -20.26 3.65 -12.43
CA ASP A 63 -20.26 2.72 -13.58
C ASP A 63 -21.38 3.12 -14.55
N ASP A 64 -21.04 3.30 -15.83
CA ASP A 64 -21.97 3.20 -16.96
C ASP A 64 -22.32 1.72 -17.22
#